data_AF-A0A244EXS6-F1
#
_entry.id   AF-A0A244EXS6-F1
#
_cell.length_a   1.000
_cell.length_b   1.000
_cell.length_c   1.000
_cell.angle_alpha   90.00
_cell.angle_beta   90.00
_cell.angle_gamma   90.00
#
_symmetry.space_group_name_H-M   'P 1'
#
loop_
_entity.id
_entity.type
_entity.pdbx_description
1 polymer ?
#
loop_
_entity_poly.entity_id
_entity_poly.type
_entity_poly.pdbx_seq_one_letter_code
_entity_poly.pdbx_strand_id
1 'polypeptide(L)'
;MKSKKNKAHRVLLSGLLWVMSWHALAHVEGAPTVSEQPAHQEPTVPDAKTFISVVLSDKVHQINNTLDSTTAVHQYGFTAVRGQHVLIATPDSDDHQKWKLEFQVDGGEWQVKRHSLAERVDGLIPGSQVNIRIVATDGALFDSADYRVVFGSFPYMNYDLHHQAGFRLIPYGFTDPPFLATQALTEAMLDATFTDSKAFPLEGGVLDFLLGVENDVAVTYTSDSAGKIMQLITFDRCEGGRLADNFTYYSENGRETWSTRYQLKKYWARNVLPEQLADKPHIYNFGHVCKRWLTHWSRN
;
A
#
# COMPACT_ATOMS: atom_id res chain seq x y z
N MET A 1 -52.90 -18.40 20.96
CA MET A 1 -51.84 -19.28 20.44
C MET A 1 -50.62 -19.19 21.34
N LYS A 2 -50.11 -20.35 21.75
CA LYS A 2 -48.98 -20.54 22.67
C LYS A 2 -47.65 -20.34 21.94
N SER A 3 -46.66 -19.77 22.62
CA SER A 3 -45.26 -20.22 22.50
C SER A 3 -44.43 -19.73 23.69
N LYS A 4 -44.17 -20.66 24.62
CA LYS A 4 -43.03 -20.62 25.55
C LYS A 4 -41.94 -21.48 24.93
N LYS A 5 -40.66 -21.07 25.04
CA LYS A 5 -39.58 -21.97 25.45
C LYS A 5 -38.30 -21.22 25.82
N ASN A 6 -37.80 -21.56 27.00
CA ASN A 6 -36.57 -21.13 27.65
C ASN A 6 -35.31 -21.47 26.83
N LYS A 7 -34.25 -20.68 27.05
CA LYS A 7 -32.86 -21.17 27.02
C LYS A 7 -32.10 -20.60 28.21
N ALA A 8 -31.79 -21.48 29.15
CA ALA A 8 -30.70 -21.34 30.10
C ALA A 8 -29.68 -22.41 29.73
N HIS A 9 -28.39 -22.08 29.69
CA HIS A 9 -27.32 -22.97 30.17
C HIS A 9 -26.00 -22.18 30.27
N ARG A 10 -25.57 -21.99 31.51
CA ARG A 10 -24.18 -21.76 31.91
C ARG A 10 -23.44 -23.10 31.80
N VAL A 11 -22.21 -23.08 31.30
CA VAL A 11 -21.16 -24.02 31.69
C VAL A 11 -19.85 -23.25 31.78
N LEU A 12 -19.32 -23.16 33.00
CA LEU A 12 -17.95 -22.80 33.34
C LEU A 12 -17.12 -24.09 33.25
N LEU A 13 -15.92 -24.02 32.67
CA LEU A 13 -14.90 -25.06 32.80
C LEU A 13 -13.55 -24.38 33.05
N SER A 14 -13.00 -24.69 34.21
CA SER A 14 -11.73 -24.21 34.75
C SER A 14 -10.57 -25.11 34.35
N GLY A 15 -9.38 -24.51 34.29
CA GLY A 15 -8.18 -25.06 34.92
C GLY A 15 -7.22 -25.79 33.97
N LEU A 16 -5.99 -25.27 33.90
CA LEU A 16 -4.78 -26.07 33.78
C LEU A 16 -3.58 -25.26 34.29
N LEU A 17 -3.03 -25.76 35.40
CA LEU A 17 -1.76 -25.37 36.02
C LEU A 17 -0.61 -25.99 35.19
N TRP A 18 0.45 -25.23 34.93
CA TRP A 18 1.74 -25.78 34.51
C TRP A 18 2.71 -25.74 35.68
N VAL A 19 3.20 -26.92 36.06
CA VAL A 19 4.19 -27.16 37.09
C VAL A 19 5.57 -27.28 36.44
N MET A 20 6.55 -26.61 37.06
CA MET A 20 7.97 -26.69 36.77
C MET A 20 8.56 -28.03 37.20
N SER A 21 9.54 -28.55 36.46
CA SER A 21 10.64 -29.29 37.09
C SER A 21 11.94 -29.20 36.28
N TRP A 22 12.98 -28.79 37.00
CA TRP A 22 14.39 -28.97 36.67
C TRP A 22 14.83 -30.37 37.10
N HIS A 23 15.76 -30.99 36.37
CA HIS A 23 16.86 -31.74 36.98
C HIS A 23 18.11 -31.68 36.09
N ALA A 24 19.20 -31.25 36.70
CA ALA A 24 20.56 -31.53 36.28
C ALA A 24 21.03 -32.83 36.96
N LEU A 25 21.93 -33.58 36.33
CA LEU A 25 23.18 -34.09 36.94
C LEU A 25 24.06 -34.78 35.89
N ALA A 26 25.36 -34.64 36.13
CA ALA A 26 26.49 -34.93 35.26
C ALA A 26 27.08 -36.35 35.47
N HIS A 27 28.30 -36.54 34.95
CA HIS A 27 29.31 -37.60 35.18
C HIS A 27 29.29 -38.78 34.18
N VAL A 28 30.39 -39.31 33.61
CA VAL A 28 31.83 -39.35 33.99
C VAL A 28 32.72 -39.47 32.73
N GLU A 29 33.95 -38.97 32.84
CA GLU A 29 35.12 -39.06 31.96
C GLU A 29 35.63 -40.49 31.67
N GLY A 30 36.24 -40.71 30.50
CA GLY A 30 37.05 -41.91 30.26
C GLY A 30 37.55 -42.03 28.81
N ALA A 31 38.73 -41.45 28.53
CA ALA A 31 39.50 -41.73 27.32
C ALA A 31 40.25 -43.09 27.43
N PRO A 32 40.60 -43.73 26.30
CA PRO A 32 41.99 -43.62 25.87
C PRO A 32 42.18 -43.41 24.35
N THR A 33 43.34 -42.82 24.04
CA THR A 33 43.91 -42.46 22.74
C THR A 33 44.45 -43.65 21.93
N VAL A 34 44.25 -43.68 20.60
CA VAL A 34 45.26 -44.08 19.58
C VAL A 34 45.01 -43.33 18.26
N SER A 35 46.12 -42.93 17.63
CA SER A 35 46.33 -42.09 16.44
C SER A 35 45.92 -42.73 15.11
N GLU A 36 45.31 -41.95 14.20
CA GLU A 36 45.32 -42.22 12.76
C GLU A 36 45.26 -40.92 11.92
N GLN A 37 46.29 -40.74 11.09
CA GLN A 37 46.49 -39.92 9.88
C GLN A 37 45.59 -38.70 9.57
N PRO A 38 46.16 -37.52 9.20
CA PRO A 38 45.34 -36.40 8.73
C PRO A 38 44.84 -36.68 7.31
N ALA A 39 43.58 -37.12 7.20
CA ALA A 39 42.83 -37.02 5.96
C ALA A 39 42.59 -35.53 5.67
N HIS A 40 42.98 -35.10 4.47
CA HIS A 40 42.62 -33.82 3.90
C HIS A 40 41.13 -33.55 4.11
N GLN A 41 40.81 -32.56 4.94
CA GLN A 41 39.50 -31.92 4.93
C GLN A 41 39.47 -31.00 3.72
N GLU A 42 38.96 -31.53 2.62
CA GLU A 42 38.33 -30.71 1.60
C GLU A 42 37.21 -29.91 2.31
N PRO A 43 37.20 -28.57 2.25
CA PRO A 43 36.08 -27.83 2.78
C PRO A 43 34.87 -28.20 1.93
N THR A 44 33.99 -29.01 2.49
CA THR A 44 32.62 -29.18 1.99
C THR A 44 31.96 -27.81 2.12
N VAL A 45 32.09 -26.96 1.10
CA VAL A 45 31.18 -25.85 0.89
C VAL A 45 29.82 -26.52 0.68
N PRO A 46 28.82 -26.30 1.56
CA PRO A 46 27.48 -26.68 1.22
C PRO A 46 27.05 -25.69 0.14
N ASP A 47 27.11 -26.10 -1.11
CA ASP A 47 26.35 -25.50 -2.20
C ASP A 47 24.87 -25.88 -1.95
N ALA A 48 24.35 -25.40 -0.83
CA ALA A 48 22.99 -25.65 -0.39
C ALA A 48 22.11 -24.79 -1.29
N LYS A 49 21.47 -25.44 -2.25
CA LYS A 49 20.43 -24.85 -3.08
C LYS A 49 19.34 -24.28 -2.16
N THR A 50 19.39 -22.97 -1.90
CA THR A 50 18.37 -22.30 -1.10
C THR A 50 17.09 -22.21 -1.91
N PHE A 51 16.05 -22.90 -1.43
CA PHE A 51 14.72 -22.85 -2.01
C PHE A 51 13.75 -22.26 -1.00
N ILE A 52 13.18 -21.10 -1.33
CA ILE A 52 12.13 -20.45 -0.53
C ILE A 52 10.82 -20.61 -1.28
N SER A 53 9.77 -21.03 -0.58
CA SER A 53 8.41 -21.07 -1.12
C SER A 53 7.42 -20.48 -0.13
N VAL A 54 6.70 -19.45 -0.55
CA VAL A 54 5.75 -18.71 0.30
C VAL A 54 4.41 -18.58 -0.41
N VAL A 55 3.33 -18.91 0.28
CA VAL A 55 1.96 -18.63 -0.18
C VAL A 55 1.51 -17.30 0.40
N LEU A 56 1.15 -16.38 -0.48
CA LEU A 56 0.76 -15.02 -0.14
C LEU A 56 -0.74 -14.91 0.13
N SER A 57 -1.10 -14.05 1.08
CA SER A 57 -2.50 -13.71 1.35
C SER A 57 -3.08 -12.84 0.23
N ASP A 58 -4.41 -12.78 0.16
CA ASP A 58 -5.17 -11.97 -0.81
C ASP A 58 -5.07 -10.46 -0.52
N LYS A 59 -3.92 -9.90 -0.85
CA LYS A 59 -3.61 -8.47 -0.85
C LYS A 59 -2.52 -8.19 -1.89
N VAL A 60 -2.06 -6.95 -2.00
CA VAL A 60 -0.83 -6.66 -2.75
C VAL A 60 0.37 -6.65 -1.80
N HIS A 61 1.46 -7.28 -2.22
CA HIS A 61 2.69 -7.41 -1.43
C HIS A 61 3.84 -6.69 -2.13
N GLN A 62 4.61 -5.93 -1.36
CA GLN A 62 5.91 -5.41 -1.76
C GLN A 62 6.98 -6.27 -1.10
N ILE A 63 7.65 -7.09 -1.91
CA ILE A 63 8.60 -8.11 -1.47
C ILE A 63 10.00 -7.57 -1.73
N ASN A 64 10.75 -7.34 -0.65
CA ASN A 64 12.18 -7.04 -0.69
C ASN A 64 12.91 -8.21 -0.07
N ASN A 65 13.85 -8.81 -0.81
CA ASN A 65 14.61 -9.95 -0.32
C ASN A 65 15.92 -10.06 -1.11
N THR A 66 16.78 -10.99 -0.71
CA THR A 66 18.10 -11.22 -1.31
C THR A 66 18.15 -12.65 -1.83
N LEU A 67 18.55 -12.83 -3.08
CA LEU A 67 18.82 -14.15 -3.66
C LEU A 67 20.22 -14.58 -3.21
N ASP A 68 20.31 -15.67 -2.43
CA ASP A 68 21.53 -16.03 -1.69
C ASP A 68 22.63 -16.68 -2.54
N SER A 69 22.35 -17.03 -3.79
CA SER A 69 23.33 -17.58 -4.74
C SER A 69 22.77 -17.62 -6.16
N THR A 70 23.61 -17.97 -7.14
CA THR A 70 23.19 -18.20 -8.53
C THR A 70 22.34 -19.47 -8.71
N THR A 71 22.30 -20.36 -7.72
CA THR A 71 21.50 -21.60 -7.75
C THR A 71 20.22 -21.50 -6.91
N ALA A 72 20.08 -20.44 -6.12
CA ALA A 72 18.92 -20.18 -5.28
C ALA A 72 17.65 -19.90 -6.12
N VAL A 73 16.51 -20.27 -5.56
CA VAL A 73 15.19 -20.05 -6.18
C VAL A 73 14.20 -19.61 -5.11
N HIS A 74 13.65 -18.41 -5.26
CA HIS A 74 12.62 -17.90 -4.37
C HIS A 74 11.28 -17.89 -5.10
N GLN A 75 10.32 -18.66 -4.61
CA GLN A 75 9.00 -18.83 -5.21
C GLN A 75 7.91 -18.23 -4.31
N TYR A 76 6.98 -17.52 -4.93
CA TYR A 76 5.81 -16.95 -4.27
C TYR A 76 4.55 -17.37 -5.02
N GLY A 77 3.56 -17.89 -4.30
CA GLY A 77 2.26 -18.28 -4.83
C GLY A 77 1.17 -17.31 -4.39
N PHE A 78 0.27 -16.96 -5.30
CA PHE A 78 -0.90 -16.13 -5.04
C PHE A 78 -2.14 -16.78 -5.65
N THR A 79 -3.23 -16.82 -4.88
CA THR A 79 -4.51 -17.33 -5.36
C THR A 79 -5.45 -16.17 -5.67
N ALA A 80 -5.93 -16.08 -6.90
CA ALA A 80 -7.00 -15.17 -7.29
C ALA A 80 -8.34 -15.67 -6.73
N VAL A 81 -8.57 -15.45 -5.43
CA VAL A 81 -9.73 -15.96 -4.66
C VAL A 81 -11.07 -15.73 -5.37
N ARG A 82 -11.21 -14.59 -6.06
CA ARG A 82 -12.43 -14.17 -6.76
C ARG A 82 -12.26 -14.11 -8.28
N GLY A 83 -11.13 -14.56 -8.82
CA GLY A 83 -10.77 -14.36 -10.23
C GLY A 83 -10.46 -12.88 -10.53
N GLN A 84 -9.99 -12.13 -9.53
CA GLN A 84 -9.49 -10.78 -9.70
C GLN A 84 -8.18 -10.79 -10.47
N HIS A 85 -7.84 -9.65 -11.09
CA HIS A 85 -6.57 -9.49 -11.79
C HIS A 85 -5.40 -9.53 -10.80
N VAL A 86 -4.25 -10.01 -11.24
CA VAL A 86 -3.02 -10.08 -10.45
C VAL A 86 -1.97 -9.15 -11.05
N LEU A 87 -1.31 -8.37 -10.20
CA LEU A 87 -0.19 -7.50 -10.54
C LEU A 87 1.13 -8.25 -10.33
N ILE A 88 2.05 -8.13 -11.29
CA ILE A 88 3.45 -8.54 -11.18
C ILE A 88 4.30 -7.35 -11.62
N ALA A 89 5.04 -6.72 -10.71
CA ALA A 89 5.96 -5.64 -11.06
C ALA A 89 7.34 -5.85 -10.44
N THR A 90 8.36 -5.28 -11.07
CA THR A 90 9.75 -5.34 -10.62
C THR A 90 10.27 -3.90 -10.59
N PRO A 91 9.79 -3.08 -9.62
CA PRO A 91 10.11 -1.66 -9.60
C PRO A 91 11.62 -1.50 -9.40
N ASP A 92 12.18 -0.49 -10.07
CA ASP A 92 13.61 -0.15 -10.01
C ASP A 92 14.56 -1.28 -10.46
N SER A 93 14.06 -2.31 -11.17
CA SER A 93 14.86 -3.42 -11.66
C SER A 93 15.64 -3.04 -12.93
N ASP A 94 16.55 -2.08 -12.83
CA ASP A 94 17.53 -1.83 -13.90
C ASP A 94 18.56 -2.98 -14.00
N ASP A 95 18.60 -3.84 -12.98
CA ASP A 95 19.61 -4.91 -12.79
C ASP A 95 19.12 -6.31 -13.25
N HIS A 96 18.37 -6.38 -14.36
CA HIS A 96 17.97 -7.65 -15.02
C HIS A 96 19.15 -8.60 -15.36
N GLN A 97 20.38 -8.11 -15.23
CA GLN A 97 21.59 -8.89 -15.49
C GLN A 97 21.84 -9.97 -14.42
N LYS A 98 21.41 -9.77 -13.17
CA LYS A 98 21.67 -10.71 -12.08
C LYS A 98 20.58 -11.74 -11.93
N TRP A 99 19.32 -11.31 -11.94
CA TRP A 99 18.18 -12.19 -11.75
C TRP A 99 17.06 -11.87 -12.74
N LYS A 100 16.24 -12.89 -12.99
CA LYS A 100 15.02 -12.81 -13.79
C LYS A 100 13.82 -13.26 -12.95
N LEU A 101 12.68 -12.63 -13.22
CA LEU A 101 11.39 -13.08 -12.70
C LEU A 101 10.72 -13.94 -13.76
N GLU A 102 10.26 -15.11 -13.36
CA GLU A 102 9.42 -15.98 -14.17
C GLU A 102 8.08 -16.16 -13.48
N PHE A 103 7.01 -16.32 -14.25
CA PHE A 103 5.67 -16.53 -13.72
C PHE A 103 4.93 -17.64 -14.48
N GLN A 104 3.97 -18.26 -13.82
CA GLN A 104 3.08 -19.25 -14.41
C GLN A 104 1.66 -19.06 -13.84
N VAL A 105 0.68 -19.52 -14.60
CA VAL A 105 -0.74 -19.55 -14.20
C VAL A 105 -1.22 -20.99 -14.24
N ASP A 106 -1.89 -21.44 -13.17
CA ASP A 106 -2.55 -22.74 -13.04
C ASP A 106 -1.65 -23.95 -13.39
N GLY A 107 -0.36 -23.84 -13.04
CA GLY A 107 0.63 -24.91 -13.27
C GLY A 107 1.04 -25.10 -14.74
N GLY A 108 0.73 -24.13 -15.61
CA GLY A 108 1.22 -24.09 -16.98
C GLY A 108 2.72 -23.81 -17.06
N GLU A 109 3.20 -23.59 -18.29
CA GLU A 109 4.62 -23.31 -18.54
C GLU A 109 5.09 -22.00 -17.89
N TRP A 110 6.32 -22.01 -17.37
CA TRP A 110 6.98 -20.81 -16.84
C TRP A 110 7.31 -19.84 -17.97
N GLN A 111 6.92 -18.59 -17.79
CA GLN A 111 7.19 -17.49 -18.71
C GLN A 111 8.09 -16.46 -18.05
N VAL A 112 9.14 -16.04 -18.75
CA VAL A 112 10.02 -14.95 -18.30
C VAL A 112 9.29 -13.62 -18.44
N LYS A 113 9.27 -12.81 -17.38
CA LYS A 113 8.82 -11.41 -17.44
C LYS A 113 9.81 -10.61 -18.27
N ARG A 114 9.37 -10.14 -19.45
CA ARG A 114 10.27 -9.64 -20.50
C ARG A 114 10.71 -8.19 -20.35
N HIS A 115 9.99 -7.39 -19.56
CA HIS A 115 10.27 -5.98 -19.34
C HIS A 115 10.18 -5.64 -17.86
N SER A 116 10.92 -4.63 -17.39
CA SER A 116 10.87 -4.11 -16.02
C SER A 116 9.47 -3.62 -15.62
N LEU A 117 8.72 -3.12 -16.59
CA LEU A 117 7.38 -2.57 -16.42
C LEU A 117 6.39 -3.53 -15.76
N ALA A 118 5.44 -2.99 -15.01
CA ALA A 118 4.34 -3.74 -14.39
C ALA A 118 3.55 -4.59 -15.42
N GLU A 119 3.15 -5.78 -15.01
CA GLU A 119 2.34 -6.72 -15.78
C GLU A 119 1.05 -7.05 -15.04
N ARG A 120 -0.05 -7.14 -15.80
CA ARG A 120 -1.36 -7.51 -15.28
C ARG A 120 -1.77 -8.85 -15.87
N VAL A 121 -1.92 -9.85 -15.01
CA VAL A 121 -2.51 -11.14 -15.36
C VAL A 121 -4.02 -11.03 -15.25
N ASP A 122 -4.71 -11.21 -16.36
CA ASP A 122 -6.17 -11.14 -16.48
C ASP A 122 -6.78 -12.49 -16.90
N GLY A 123 -8.11 -12.54 -17.08
CA GLY A 123 -8.81 -13.76 -17.47
C GLY A 123 -8.87 -14.87 -16.41
N LEU A 124 -8.48 -14.58 -15.18
CA LEU A 124 -8.44 -15.54 -14.07
C LEU A 124 -9.85 -15.92 -13.59
N ILE A 125 -10.06 -17.21 -13.32
CA ILE A 125 -11.28 -17.70 -12.68
C ILE A 125 -11.09 -17.75 -11.16
N PRO A 126 -12.17 -17.73 -10.35
CA PRO A 126 -12.05 -17.91 -8.91
C PRO A 126 -11.25 -19.17 -8.54
N GLY A 127 -10.19 -18.97 -7.76
CA GLY A 127 -9.28 -20.04 -7.34
C GLY A 127 -8.06 -20.26 -8.24
N SER A 128 -7.94 -19.55 -9.37
CA SER A 128 -6.72 -19.62 -10.20
C SER A 128 -5.48 -19.26 -9.38
N GLN A 129 -4.40 -20.01 -9.61
CA GLN A 129 -3.12 -19.83 -8.95
C GLN A 129 -2.13 -19.14 -9.90
N VAL A 130 -1.60 -18.01 -9.47
CA VAL A 130 -0.47 -17.34 -10.11
C VAL A 130 0.75 -17.60 -9.25
N ASN A 131 1.82 -18.11 -9.85
CA ASN A 131 3.09 -18.30 -9.15
C ASN A 131 4.15 -17.46 -9.83
N ILE A 132 5.03 -16.86 -9.04
CA ILE A 132 6.25 -16.23 -9.52
C ILE A 132 7.45 -16.94 -8.91
N ARG A 133 8.57 -16.93 -9.62
CA ARG A 133 9.87 -17.30 -9.08
C ARG A 133 10.94 -16.31 -9.50
N ILE A 134 11.86 -16.05 -8.58
CA ILE A 134 13.04 -15.23 -8.78
C ILE A 134 14.21 -16.20 -8.84
N VAL A 135 14.95 -16.15 -9.95
CA VAL A 135 16.09 -17.02 -10.24
C VAL A 135 17.22 -16.20 -10.83
N ALA A 136 18.45 -16.71 -10.76
CA ALA A 136 19.57 -16.08 -11.45
C ALA A 136 19.34 -16.04 -12.97
N THR A 137 19.81 -14.97 -13.61
CA THR A 137 19.89 -14.91 -15.07
C THR A 137 20.95 -15.90 -15.54
N ASP A 138 20.75 -16.50 -16.72
CA ASP A 138 21.66 -17.52 -17.23
C ASP A 138 23.07 -16.95 -17.42
N GLY A 139 24.06 -17.55 -16.76
CA GLY A 139 25.45 -17.07 -16.78
C GLY A 139 25.75 -15.90 -15.82
N ALA A 140 24.80 -15.49 -14.98
CA ALA A 140 25.05 -14.49 -13.94
C ALA A 140 26.07 -15.00 -12.91
N LEU A 141 26.90 -14.08 -12.41
CA LEU A 141 27.91 -14.33 -11.39
C LEU A 141 27.70 -13.33 -10.24
N PHE A 142 27.27 -13.83 -9.09
CA PHE A 142 27.12 -13.06 -7.85
C PHE A 142 27.13 -14.00 -6.65
N ASP A 143 27.60 -13.50 -5.51
CA ASP A 143 27.47 -14.21 -4.22
C ASP A 143 26.05 -14.04 -3.69
N SER A 144 25.49 -12.84 -3.79
CA SER A 144 24.08 -12.56 -3.51
C SER A 144 23.54 -11.42 -4.39
N ALA A 145 22.22 -11.36 -4.57
CA ALA A 145 21.57 -10.31 -5.35
C ALA A 145 20.25 -9.87 -4.72
N ASP A 146 20.17 -8.59 -4.33
CA ASP A 146 18.93 -8.00 -3.84
C ASP A 146 17.90 -7.88 -4.97
N TYR A 147 16.64 -8.10 -4.61
CA TYR A 147 15.53 -7.90 -5.51
C TYR A 147 14.33 -7.26 -4.80
N ARG A 148 13.55 -6.54 -5.61
CA ARG A 148 12.27 -5.98 -5.23
C ARG A 148 11.20 -6.40 -6.23
N VAL A 149 10.10 -6.94 -5.72
CA VAL A 149 8.95 -7.39 -6.51
C VAL A 149 7.67 -6.89 -5.87
N VAL A 150 6.72 -6.44 -6.70
CA VAL A 150 5.34 -6.22 -6.28
C VAL A 150 4.49 -7.35 -6.85
N PHE A 151 3.78 -8.07 -5.98
CA PHE A 151 3.00 -9.23 -6.37
C PHE A 151 1.70 -9.36 -5.56
N GLY A 152 0.59 -9.67 -6.23
CA GLY A 152 -0.71 -9.92 -5.60
C GLY A 152 -1.87 -9.30 -6.36
N SER A 153 -3.00 -9.05 -5.68
CA SER A 153 -4.19 -8.46 -6.30
C SER A 153 -3.89 -7.10 -6.97
N PHE A 154 -4.33 -6.90 -8.21
CA PHE A 154 -4.12 -5.66 -8.96
C PHE A 154 -4.91 -4.50 -8.34
N PRO A 155 -4.26 -3.39 -7.94
CA PRO A 155 -4.93 -2.30 -7.23
C PRO A 155 -5.62 -1.31 -8.17
N TYR A 156 -6.90 -1.04 -7.89
CA TYR A 156 -7.65 0.08 -8.43
C TYR A 156 -7.84 1.11 -7.32
N MET A 157 -7.61 2.37 -7.63
CA MET A 157 -7.60 3.44 -6.64
C MET A 157 -8.64 4.50 -6.99
N ASN A 158 -9.34 4.99 -5.97
CA ASN A 158 -10.09 6.23 -6.01
C ASN A 158 -9.73 7.09 -4.80
N TYR A 159 -9.81 8.41 -4.92
CA TYR A 159 -9.52 9.31 -3.81
C TYR A 159 -10.35 10.60 -3.87
N ASP A 160 -10.52 11.22 -2.72
CA ASP A 160 -11.07 12.56 -2.55
C ASP A 160 -10.27 13.33 -1.49
N LEU A 161 -10.19 14.65 -1.67
CA LEU A 161 -9.62 15.55 -0.68
C LEU A 161 -10.75 16.47 -0.21
N HIS A 162 -11.24 16.21 0.99
CA HIS A 162 -12.38 16.94 1.52
C HIS A 162 -11.99 18.36 1.93
N HIS A 163 -12.94 19.27 1.74
CA HIS A 163 -12.84 20.62 2.30
C HIS A 163 -12.66 20.58 3.82
N GLN A 164 -12.07 21.64 4.36
CA GLN A 164 -12.06 21.83 5.80
C GLN A 164 -13.50 21.94 6.34
N ALA A 165 -13.80 21.19 7.39
CA ALA A 165 -15.11 21.24 8.04
C ALA A 165 -15.37 22.61 8.69
N GLY A 166 -16.65 23.00 8.80
CA GLY A 166 -17.04 24.26 9.46
C GLY A 166 -16.69 25.54 8.68
N PHE A 167 -16.20 25.42 7.45
CA PHE A 167 -15.81 26.54 6.60
C PHE A 167 -16.81 26.73 5.44
N ARG A 168 -17.30 27.96 5.21
CA ARG A 168 -18.11 28.29 4.02
C ARG A 168 -17.24 28.30 2.78
N LEU A 169 -17.58 27.55 1.73
CA LEU A 169 -16.77 27.54 0.52
C LEU A 169 -16.91 28.84 -0.27
N ILE A 170 -15.84 29.27 -0.94
CA ILE A 170 -15.93 30.30 -1.99
C ILE A 170 -16.72 29.68 -3.15
N PRO A 171 -17.85 30.27 -3.60
CA PRO A 171 -18.68 29.68 -4.64
C PRO A 171 -18.01 29.64 -6.02
N TYR A 172 -18.52 28.77 -6.89
CA TYR A 172 -18.11 28.72 -8.29
C TYR A 172 -18.29 30.09 -8.98
N GLY A 173 -17.28 30.50 -9.75
CA GLY A 173 -17.29 31.75 -10.50
C GLY A 173 -16.80 32.97 -9.72
N PHE A 174 -16.51 32.84 -8.42
CA PHE A 174 -16.01 33.93 -7.57
C PHE A 174 -14.47 33.90 -7.42
N THR A 175 -13.81 33.04 -8.17
CA THR A 175 -12.35 32.85 -8.14
C THR A 175 -11.81 32.76 -9.57
N ASP A 176 -10.51 32.97 -9.72
CA ASP A 176 -9.76 32.65 -10.92
C ASP A 176 -8.70 31.57 -10.58
N PRO A 177 -8.80 30.34 -11.13
CA PRO A 177 -9.86 29.82 -12.02
C PRO A 177 -11.23 29.73 -11.32
N PRO A 178 -12.35 29.67 -12.06
CA PRO A 178 -13.72 29.73 -11.50
C PRO A 178 -14.10 28.54 -10.61
N PHE A 179 -13.35 27.43 -10.68
CA PHE A 179 -13.60 26.24 -9.90
C PHE A 179 -12.36 25.82 -9.10
N LEU A 180 -12.56 25.65 -7.80
CA LEU A 180 -11.62 25.08 -6.85
C LEU A 180 -12.21 23.77 -6.34
N ALA A 181 -11.53 22.66 -6.62
CA ALA A 181 -12.01 21.31 -6.27
C ALA A 181 -12.08 21.12 -4.75
N THR A 182 -11.04 21.60 -4.06
CA THR A 182 -10.97 21.59 -2.60
C THR A 182 -10.57 22.96 -2.08
N GLN A 183 -11.04 23.31 -0.88
CA GLN A 183 -10.73 24.57 -0.22
C GLN A 183 -10.56 24.32 1.27
N ALA A 184 -9.51 24.88 1.85
CA ALA A 184 -9.20 24.73 3.27
C ALA A 184 -8.30 25.86 3.77
N LEU A 185 -8.34 26.10 5.08
CA LEU A 185 -7.57 27.13 5.78
C LEU A 185 -6.26 26.58 6.35
N THR A 186 -6.32 25.44 7.03
CA THR A 186 -5.17 24.83 7.74
C THR A 186 -5.19 23.32 7.75
N GLU A 187 -6.28 22.69 7.35
CA GLU A 187 -6.40 21.22 7.36
C GLU A 187 -7.33 20.71 6.26
N ALA A 188 -7.04 19.54 5.73
CA ALA A 188 -7.89 18.83 4.78
C ALA A 188 -7.83 17.33 5.05
N MET A 189 -8.94 16.62 4.83
CA MET A 189 -9.01 15.17 5.00
C MET A 189 -8.85 14.48 3.65
N LEU A 190 -7.79 13.69 3.50
CA LEU A 190 -7.58 12.79 2.36
C LEU A 190 -8.28 11.45 2.67
N ASP A 191 -9.24 11.07 1.83
CA ASP A 191 -9.87 9.73 1.81
C ASP A 191 -9.51 9.05 0.49
N ALA A 192 -8.85 7.90 0.56
CA ALA A 192 -8.64 7.05 -0.61
C ALA A 192 -9.10 5.61 -0.34
N THR A 193 -9.59 4.98 -1.40
CA THR A 193 -10.01 3.58 -1.43
C THR A 193 -9.20 2.81 -2.46
N PHE A 194 -8.73 1.64 -2.06
CA PHE A 194 -8.14 0.64 -2.92
C PHE A 194 -9.06 -0.57 -2.99
N THR A 195 -9.32 -1.02 -4.21
CA THR A 195 -10.06 -2.25 -4.49
C THR A 195 -9.33 -3.13 -5.50
N ASP A 196 -9.70 -4.41 -5.57
CA ASP A 196 -9.33 -5.27 -6.69
C ASP A 196 -10.25 -5.07 -7.92
N SER A 197 -10.03 -5.84 -8.99
CA SER A 197 -10.86 -5.78 -10.20
C SER A 197 -12.30 -6.33 -10.02
N LYS A 198 -12.61 -6.88 -8.84
CA LYS A 198 -13.95 -7.34 -8.44
C LYS A 198 -14.59 -6.38 -7.42
N ALA A 199 -14.01 -5.20 -7.22
CA ALA A 199 -14.46 -4.18 -6.28
C ALA A 199 -14.43 -4.61 -4.81
N PHE A 200 -13.60 -5.60 -4.44
CA PHE A 200 -13.36 -5.95 -3.05
C PHE A 200 -12.25 -5.06 -2.47
N PRO A 201 -12.36 -4.62 -1.19
CA PRO A 201 -11.32 -3.83 -0.54
C PRO A 201 -9.95 -4.49 -0.59
N LEU A 202 -8.92 -3.69 -0.82
CA LEU A 202 -7.56 -4.19 -1.05
C LEU A 202 -6.53 -3.54 -0.11
N GLU A 203 -5.94 -4.36 0.75
CA GLU A 203 -4.80 -4.00 1.60
C GLU A 203 -3.50 -3.88 0.80
N GLY A 204 -2.62 -2.98 1.22
CA GLY A 204 -1.25 -2.86 0.68
C GLY A 204 -1.13 -1.99 -0.57
N GLY A 205 -2.25 -1.47 -1.10
CA GLY A 205 -2.25 -0.49 -2.19
C GLY A 205 -1.49 0.76 -1.77
N VAL A 206 -0.73 1.35 -2.68
CA VAL A 206 0.14 2.49 -2.37
C VAL A 206 -0.28 3.71 -3.15
N LEU A 207 -0.57 4.77 -2.41
CA LEU A 207 -0.91 6.09 -2.92
C LEU A 207 0.28 7.03 -2.75
N ASP A 208 0.62 7.76 -3.79
CA ASP A 208 1.55 8.89 -3.73
C ASP A 208 0.77 10.18 -3.95
N PHE A 209 0.77 11.07 -2.96
CA PHE A 209 -0.09 12.24 -2.87
C PHE A 209 0.73 13.52 -2.68
N LEU A 210 0.43 14.56 -3.45
CA LEU A 210 1.06 15.87 -3.31
C LEU A 210 -0.01 16.94 -3.09
N LEU A 211 0.23 17.82 -2.13
CA LEU A 211 -0.53 19.05 -1.91
C LEU A 211 0.44 20.25 -1.88
N GLY A 212 0.34 21.14 -2.86
CA GLY A 212 1.29 22.26 -3.06
C GLY A 212 1.17 23.42 -2.06
N VAL A 213 0.69 23.16 -0.84
CA VAL A 213 0.64 24.16 0.25
C VAL A 213 1.90 24.15 1.11
N GLU A 214 2.56 22.99 1.25
CA GLU A 214 3.82 22.84 1.99
C GLU A 214 5.00 22.77 1.00
N ASN A 215 5.73 21.65 1.00
CA ASN A 215 6.80 21.31 0.10
C ASN A 215 6.19 20.61 -1.13
N ASP A 216 6.77 20.82 -2.30
CA ASP A 216 6.38 20.14 -3.54
C ASP A 216 6.87 18.67 -3.57
N VAL A 217 6.88 18.00 -2.42
CA VAL A 217 7.26 16.59 -2.24
C VAL A 217 6.00 15.78 -2.00
N ALA A 218 5.82 14.73 -2.79
CA ALA A 218 4.71 13.82 -2.61
C ALA A 218 4.96 12.90 -1.40
N VAL A 219 3.90 12.62 -0.65
CA VAL A 219 3.89 11.74 0.52
C VAL A 219 3.21 10.43 0.14
N THR A 220 3.82 9.33 0.53
CA THR A 220 3.31 7.98 0.25
C THR A 220 2.49 7.44 1.41
N TYR A 221 1.34 6.86 1.10
CA TYR A 221 0.44 6.19 2.04
C TYR A 221 0.12 4.77 1.56
N THR A 222 -0.17 3.86 2.49
CA THR A 222 -0.54 2.47 2.18
C THR A 222 -1.93 2.15 2.74
N SER A 223 -2.75 1.46 1.94
CA SER A 223 -4.10 1.07 2.36
C SER A 223 -4.09 0.01 3.44
N ASP A 224 -5.01 0.15 4.39
CA ASP A 224 -5.24 -0.81 5.47
C ASP A 224 -6.03 -2.05 5.00
N SER A 225 -6.38 -2.94 5.94
CA SER A 225 -7.16 -4.14 5.67
C SER A 225 -8.57 -3.88 5.12
N ALA A 226 -9.10 -2.66 5.31
CA ALA A 226 -10.37 -2.22 4.73
C ALA A 226 -10.18 -1.53 3.36
N GLY A 227 -8.97 -1.60 2.79
CA GLY A 227 -8.60 -0.93 1.56
C GLY A 227 -8.69 0.58 1.67
N LYS A 228 -8.51 1.15 2.86
CA LYS A 228 -8.72 2.58 3.13
C LYS A 228 -7.41 3.28 3.47
N ILE A 229 -7.36 4.55 3.07
CA ILE A 229 -6.37 5.53 3.52
C ILE A 229 -7.17 6.73 3.98
N MET A 230 -7.07 7.09 5.26
CA MET A 230 -7.69 8.29 5.82
C MET A 230 -6.64 9.10 6.54
N GLN A 231 -6.34 10.29 6.04
CA GLN A 231 -5.25 11.12 6.55
C GLN A 231 -5.70 12.57 6.71
N LEU A 232 -5.61 13.07 7.95
CA LEU A 232 -5.75 14.50 8.22
C LEU A 232 -4.43 15.19 7.88
N ILE A 233 -4.44 15.98 6.82
CA ILE A 233 -3.29 16.76 6.38
C ILE A 233 -3.42 18.13 7.01
N THR A 234 -2.46 18.52 7.83
CA THR A 234 -2.38 19.86 8.45
C THR A 234 -1.29 20.68 7.77
N PHE A 235 -1.52 21.96 7.60
CA PHE A 235 -0.57 22.89 6.98
C PHE A 235 -0.74 24.30 7.55
N ASP A 236 0.31 25.11 7.41
CA ASP A 236 0.31 26.48 7.91
C ASP A 236 -0.66 27.37 7.14
N ARG A 237 -1.14 28.42 7.82
CA ARG A 237 -1.93 29.45 7.17
C ARG A 237 -1.11 30.15 6.10
N CYS A 238 -1.71 30.40 4.95
CA CYS A 238 -1.11 31.32 4.00
C CYS A 238 -1.32 32.79 4.38
N GLU A 239 -0.42 33.63 3.88
CA GLU A 239 -0.55 35.09 3.90
C GLU A 239 -0.71 35.64 2.48
N GLY A 240 -1.28 36.84 2.37
CA GLY A 240 -1.53 37.48 1.08
C GLY A 240 -2.60 36.76 0.25
N GLY A 241 -2.30 36.50 -1.03
CA GLY A 241 -3.22 35.84 -1.97
C GLY A 241 -4.12 36.77 -2.77
N ARG A 242 -4.82 36.19 -3.75
CA ARG A 242 -5.81 36.84 -4.62
C ARG A 242 -7.08 37.11 -3.81
N LEU A 243 -7.76 38.21 -4.13
CA LEU A 243 -9.08 38.49 -3.59
C LEU A 243 -10.11 37.75 -4.44
N ALA A 244 -10.91 36.90 -3.80
CA ALA A 244 -12.12 36.35 -4.41
C ALA A 244 -13.19 37.45 -4.52
N ASP A 245 -14.10 37.32 -5.48
CA ASP A 245 -15.27 38.17 -5.53
C ASP A 245 -16.09 38.01 -4.25
N ASN A 246 -16.73 39.09 -3.80
CA ASN A 246 -17.54 39.05 -2.60
C ASN A 246 -18.77 38.17 -2.84
N PHE A 247 -18.98 37.18 -1.99
CA PHE A 247 -20.13 36.30 -2.06
C PHE A 247 -21.00 36.44 -0.82
N THR A 248 -22.29 36.25 -1.02
CA THR A 248 -23.28 36.39 0.04
C THR A 248 -23.88 35.04 0.39
N TYR A 249 -23.86 34.69 1.67
CA TYR A 249 -24.51 33.51 2.22
C TYR A 249 -25.81 33.91 2.92
N TYR A 250 -26.87 33.17 2.64
CA TYR A 250 -28.16 33.35 3.28
C TYR A 250 -28.33 32.28 4.34
N SER A 251 -28.55 32.69 5.57
CA SER A 251 -28.85 31.82 6.71
C SER A 251 -30.20 32.20 7.30
N GLU A 252 -30.73 31.35 8.19
CA GLU A 252 -31.96 31.65 8.94
C GLU A 252 -31.87 32.97 9.72
N ASN A 253 -30.65 33.36 10.14
CA ASN A 253 -30.38 34.52 10.98
C ASN A 253 -30.09 35.81 10.21
N GLY A 254 -30.05 35.75 8.87
CA GLY A 254 -29.76 36.90 8.02
C GLY A 254 -28.81 36.60 6.88
N ARG A 255 -28.33 37.70 6.28
CA ARG A 255 -27.49 37.72 5.09
C ARG A 255 -26.07 38.14 5.46
N GLU A 256 -25.10 37.31 5.11
CA GLU A 256 -23.68 37.53 5.38
C GLU A 256 -22.90 37.67 4.07
N THR A 257 -22.32 38.84 3.81
CA THR A 257 -21.41 39.03 2.68
C THR A 257 -19.97 38.88 3.15
N TRP A 258 -19.25 37.96 2.51
CA TRP A 258 -17.89 37.58 2.86
C TRP A 258 -16.91 38.03 1.78
N SER A 259 -15.74 38.51 2.23
CA SER A 259 -14.58 38.73 1.37
C SER A 259 -13.46 37.79 1.81
N THR A 260 -12.81 37.15 0.83
CA THR A 260 -11.87 36.06 1.08
C THR A 260 -10.60 36.25 0.26
N ARG A 261 -9.45 36.12 0.90
CA ARG A 261 -8.15 35.98 0.25
C ARG A 261 -7.75 34.52 0.20
N TYR A 262 -7.30 34.09 -0.98
CA TYR A 262 -6.86 32.72 -1.21
C TYR A 262 -5.61 32.66 -2.10
N GLN A 263 -4.85 31.59 -1.97
CA GLN A 263 -3.82 31.20 -2.92
C GLN A 263 -4.32 30.01 -3.74
N LEU A 264 -4.06 30.05 -5.05
CA LEU A 264 -4.31 28.92 -5.93
C LEU A 264 -3.12 27.96 -5.83
N LYS A 265 -3.37 26.77 -5.30
CA LYS A 265 -2.43 25.65 -5.26
C LYS A 265 -3.01 24.48 -6.07
N LYS A 266 -2.29 23.38 -6.10
CA LYS A 266 -2.69 22.17 -6.80
C LYS A 266 -2.47 20.96 -5.91
N TYR A 267 -3.24 19.91 -6.16
CA TYR A 267 -3.00 18.60 -5.60
C TYR A 267 -3.26 17.52 -6.64
N TRP A 268 -2.65 16.37 -6.43
CA TRP A 268 -2.89 15.17 -7.20
C TRP A 268 -2.53 13.96 -6.35
N ALA A 269 -3.06 12.81 -6.75
CA ALA A 269 -2.74 11.53 -6.15
C ALA A 269 -2.61 10.49 -7.27
N ARG A 270 -1.68 9.55 -7.13
CA ARG A 270 -1.47 8.45 -8.08
C ARG A 270 -1.31 7.11 -7.36
N ASN A 271 -1.80 6.07 -7.99
CA ASN A 271 -1.50 4.70 -7.61
C ASN A 271 -0.13 4.31 -8.18
N VAL A 272 0.85 4.03 -7.32
CA VAL A 272 2.24 3.83 -7.79
C VAL A 272 2.54 2.41 -8.24
N LEU A 273 1.86 1.41 -7.69
CA LEU A 273 2.22 0.01 -7.89
C LEU A 273 1.97 -0.50 -9.33
N PRO A 274 0.87 -0.12 -10.02
CA PRO A 274 0.65 -0.53 -11.40
C PRO A 274 1.51 0.20 -12.44
N GLU A 275 2.34 1.17 -12.03
CA GLU A 275 3.21 1.94 -12.93
C GLU A 275 2.44 2.50 -14.15
N GLN A 276 2.81 2.09 -15.36
CA GLN A 276 2.19 2.53 -16.62
C GLN A 276 0.75 2.00 -16.81
N LEU A 277 0.31 1.03 -16.01
CA LEU A 277 -1.06 0.52 -16.01
C LEU A 277 -2.00 1.32 -15.10
N ALA A 278 -1.46 2.27 -14.33
CA ALA A 278 -2.26 3.17 -13.51
C ALA A 278 -2.93 4.26 -14.35
N ASP A 279 -4.07 4.74 -13.88
CA ASP A 279 -4.71 5.92 -14.48
C ASP A 279 -3.81 7.15 -14.34
N LYS A 280 -3.82 8.00 -15.37
CA LYS A 280 -3.08 9.26 -15.33
C LYS A 280 -3.64 10.13 -14.19
N PRO A 281 -2.79 10.64 -13.29
CA PRO A 281 -3.26 11.46 -12.19
C PRO A 281 -3.91 12.74 -12.75
N HIS A 282 -5.10 13.06 -12.26
CA HIS A 282 -5.71 14.35 -12.50
C HIS A 282 -5.15 15.37 -11.52
N ILE A 283 -4.84 16.57 -12.03
CA ILE A 283 -4.32 17.68 -11.22
C ILE A 283 -5.48 18.62 -10.89
N TYR A 284 -5.85 18.66 -9.62
CA TYR A 284 -6.96 19.47 -9.13
C TYR A 284 -6.48 20.83 -8.63
N ASN A 285 -7.32 21.85 -8.78
CA ASN A 285 -7.09 23.16 -8.20
C ASN A 285 -7.50 23.18 -6.72
N PHE A 286 -6.60 23.64 -5.86
CA PHE A 286 -6.81 23.80 -4.44
C PHE A 286 -6.88 25.28 -4.06
N GLY A 287 -7.93 25.67 -3.34
CA GLY A 287 -8.04 26.98 -2.70
C GLY A 287 -7.45 26.97 -1.30
N HIS A 288 -6.19 27.37 -1.15
CA HIS A 288 -5.63 27.63 0.17
C HIS A 288 -6.14 28.98 0.66
N VAL A 289 -7.05 28.96 1.63
CA VAL A 289 -7.68 30.18 2.16
C VAL A 289 -6.74 30.82 3.17
N CYS A 290 -6.37 32.08 2.96
CA CYS A 290 -5.42 32.80 3.81
C CYS A 290 -6.14 33.58 4.90
N LYS A 291 -7.12 34.37 4.46
CA LYS A 291 -7.86 35.28 5.32
C LYS A 291 -9.28 35.42 4.82
N ARG A 292 -10.22 35.47 5.76
CA ARG A 292 -11.62 35.75 5.47
C ARG A 292 -12.17 36.73 6.50
N TRP A 293 -12.98 37.67 6.03
CA TRP A 293 -13.66 38.64 6.88
C TRP A 293 -15.05 38.94 6.34
N LEU A 294 -15.95 39.23 7.28
CA LEU A 294 -17.32 39.65 6.99
C LEU A 294 -17.29 41.12 6.58
N THR A 295 -17.81 41.45 5.40
CA THR A 295 -17.87 42.83 4.91
C THR A 295 -19.22 43.47 5.14
N HIS A 296 -20.29 42.67 5.14
CA HIS A 296 -21.62 43.14 5.44
C HIS A 296 -22.43 42.06 6.14
N TRP A 297 -23.25 42.48 7.09
CA TRP A 297 -24.24 41.63 7.75
C TRP A 297 -25.54 42.39 7.91
N SER A 298 -26.64 41.74 7.57
CA SER A 298 -27.99 42.27 7.80
C SER A 298 -28.90 41.16 8.30
N ARG A 299 -29.69 41.46 9.33
CA ARG A 299 -30.74 40.55 9.82
C ARG A 299 -31.90 40.52 8.83
N ASN A 300 -32.56 39.36 8.73
CA ASN A 300 -33.84 39.23 8.02
C ASN A 300 -34.94 40.03 8.74
#